data_AF-A0A3S2VSJ3-F1
#
_entry.id   AF-A0A3S2VSJ3-F1
#
_cell.length_a   1.000
_cell.length_b   1.000
_cell.length_c   1.000
_cell.angle_alpha   90.00
_cell.angle_beta   90.00
_cell.angle_gamma   90.00
#
_symmetry.space_group_name_H-M   'P 1'
#
loop_
_entity.id
_entity.type
_entity.pdbx_description
1 polymer ?
#
loop_
_entity_poly.entity_id
_entity_poly.type
_entity_poly.pdbx_seq_one_letter_code
_entity_poly.pdbx_strand_id
1 'polypeptide(L)'
;MFYTSAFDEFACVPCGITVTNPAMVARIRAHAATISDYEIAAHLGNAIASSTDAAHALAWEQSQLGEVSAETLVDAEYFEELVAAWSLIASERGIDSLDGLLIDVVALH
;
A
#
# COMPACT_ATOMS: atom_id res chain seq x y z
N MET A 1 38.70 19.06 -8.24
CA MET A 1 38.19 18.74 -6.89
C MET A 1 36.68 18.62 -7.02
N PHE A 2 36.18 17.41 -7.19
CA PHE A 2 34.74 17.18 -7.38
C PHE A 2 34.08 17.24 -6.00
N TYR A 3 33.17 18.20 -5.84
CA TYR A 3 32.40 18.42 -4.62
C TYR A 3 31.32 17.32 -4.53
N THR A 4 31.64 16.22 -3.84
CA THR A 4 30.67 15.17 -3.50
C THR A 4 29.89 15.62 -2.27
N SER A 5 28.88 16.49 -2.46
CA SER A 5 27.96 16.90 -1.39
C SER A 5 26.50 16.56 -1.71
N ALA A 6 26.23 15.86 -2.81
CA ALA A 6 24.85 15.52 -3.20
C ALA A 6 24.38 14.16 -2.65
N PHE A 7 25.27 13.32 -2.12
CA PHE A 7 24.88 11.97 -1.65
C PHE A 7 24.63 11.89 -0.14
N ASP A 8 25.08 12.86 0.66
CA ASP A 8 24.83 12.87 2.12
C ASP A 8 23.44 13.41 2.47
N GLU A 9 22.78 14.11 1.53
CA GLU A 9 21.39 14.59 1.67
C GLU A 9 20.33 13.55 1.24
N PHE A 10 20.74 12.43 0.65
CA PHE A 10 19.83 11.31 0.31
C PHE A 10 19.44 10.45 1.52
N ALA A 11 20.05 10.66 2.69
CA ALA A 11 19.83 9.84 3.88
C ALA A 11 18.56 10.16 4.68
N CYS A 12 17.75 11.15 4.26
CA CYS A 12 16.55 11.58 5.00
C CYS A 12 15.28 11.74 4.15
N VAL A 13 15.21 11.18 2.95
CA VAL A 13 13.90 11.03 2.29
C VAL A 13 13.28 9.76 2.87
N PRO A 14 12.15 9.82 3.60
CA PRO A 14 11.48 8.59 3.98
C PRO A 14 11.18 7.84 2.68
N CYS A 15 11.57 6.56 2.62
CA CYS A 15 11.31 5.66 1.50
C CYS A 15 9.81 5.37 1.38
N GLY A 16 9.00 6.42 1.22
CA GLY A 16 7.56 6.35 1.11
C GLY A 16 7.16 6.04 -0.31
N ILE A 17 5.91 5.59 -0.45
CA ILE A 17 5.32 5.20 -1.73
C ILE A 17 5.33 6.32 -2.78
N THR A 18 5.43 7.59 -2.38
CA THR A 18 5.63 8.73 -3.29
C THR A 18 6.96 8.71 -4.02
N VAL A 19 7.98 8.06 -3.45
CA VAL A 19 9.31 7.90 -4.03
C VAL A 19 9.41 6.61 -4.81
N THR A 20 8.90 5.50 -4.25
CA THR A 20 9.01 4.17 -4.87
C THR A 20 8.03 3.99 -6.03
N ASN A 21 6.81 4.52 -5.94
CA ASN A 21 5.81 4.46 -7.00
C ASN A 21 4.97 5.75 -7.13
N PRO A 22 5.56 6.87 -7.61
CA PRO A 22 4.86 8.14 -7.75
C PRO A 22 3.64 8.07 -8.69
N ALA A 23 3.69 7.19 -9.70
CA ALA A 23 2.63 7.03 -10.68
C ALA A 23 1.36 6.42 -10.07
N MET A 24 1.51 5.40 -9.21
CA MET A 24 0.39 4.82 -8.46
C MET A 24 -0.25 5.87 -7.56
N VAL A 25 0.55 6.58 -6.77
CA VAL A 25 0.05 7.63 -5.89
C VAL A 25 -0.69 8.71 -6.66
N ALA A 26 -0.16 9.19 -7.80
CA ALA A 26 -0.82 10.19 -8.61
C ALA A 26 -2.19 9.71 -9.14
N ARG A 27 -2.28 8.47 -9.58
CA ARG A 27 -3.54 7.86 -10.05
C ARG A 27 -4.56 7.74 -8.92
N ILE A 28 -4.14 7.22 -7.77
CA ILE A 28 -5.03 7.05 -6.61
C ILE A 28 -5.47 8.40 -6.07
N ARG A 29 -4.57 9.40 -6.00
CA ARG A 29 -4.93 10.77 -5.59
C ARG A 29 -5.97 11.40 -6.53
N ALA A 30 -5.80 11.23 -7.84
CA ALA A 30 -6.78 11.72 -8.81
C ALA A 30 -8.14 11.03 -8.66
N HIS A 31 -8.16 9.73 -8.35
CA HIS A 31 -9.39 8.99 -8.09
C HIS A 31 -10.05 9.40 -6.76
N ALA A 32 -9.25 9.53 -5.70
CA ALA A 32 -9.67 9.94 -4.36
C ALA A 32 -10.34 11.32 -4.36
N ALA A 33 -9.94 12.22 -5.26
CA ALA A 33 -10.58 13.53 -5.43
C ALA A 33 -12.06 13.45 -5.87
N THR A 34 -12.54 12.28 -6.33
CA THR A 34 -13.90 12.08 -6.86
C THR A 34 -14.79 11.23 -5.96
N ILE A 35 -14.27 10.72 -4.84
CA ILE A 35 -14.97 9.78 -3.95
C ILE A 35 -14.99 10.29 -2.50
N SER A 36 -15.87 9.73 -1.70
CA SER A 36 -16.04 10.08 -0.28
C SER A 36 -14.95 9.48 0.62
N ASP A 37 -14.78 10.03 1.82
CA ASP A 37 -13.84 9.50 2.81
C ASP A 37 -14.19 8.06 3.23
N TYR A 38 -15.47 7.71 3.23
CA TYR A 38 -15.93 6.34 3.45
C TYR A 38 -15.44 5.39 2.34
N GLU A 39 -15.53 5.81 1.08
CA GLU A 39 -15.03 5.00 -0.05
C GLU A 39 -13.50 4.89 -0.03
N ILE A 40 -12.78 5.95 0.33
CA ILE A 40 -11.31 5.92 0.51
C ILE A 40 -10.94 4.89 1.58
N ALA A 41 -11.62 4.93 2.72
CA ALA A 41 -11.36 3.99 3.81
C ALA A 41 -11.76 2.55 3.43
N ALA A 42 -12.82 2.35 2.65
CA ALA A 42 -13.18 1.03 2.12
C ALA A 42 -12.11 0.49 1.15
N HIS A 43 -11.57 1.35 0.27
CA HIS A 43 -10.47 0.99 -0.61
C HIS A 43 -9.19 0.63 0.16
N LEU A 44 -8.88 1.38 1.22
CA LEU A 44 -7.77 1.06 2.11
C LEU A 44 -7.98 -0.29 2.82
N GLY A 45 -9.18 -0.55 3.35
CA GLY A 45 -9.52 -1.83 3.98
C GLY A 45 -9.38 -3.01 3.01
N ASN A 46 -9.88 -2.87 1.79
CA ASN A 46 -9.73 -3.89 0.76
C ASN A 46 -8.26 -4.11 0.37
N ALA A 47 -7.46 -3.05 0.24
CA ALA A 47 -6.04 -3.17 -0.05
C ALA A 47 -5.29 -3.94 1.06
N ILE A 48 -5.63 -3.69 2.33
CA ILE A 48 -5.05 -4.40 3.48
C ILE A 48 -5.42 -5.89 3.44
N ALA A 49 -6.69 -6.21 3.16
CA ALA A 49 -7.13 -7.59 3.03
C ALA A 49 -6.38 -8.31 1.89
N SER A 50 -6.33 -7.70 0.70
CA SER A 50 -5.61 -8.27 -0.45
C SER A 50 -4.10 -8.42 -0.21
N SER A 51 -3.47 -7.46 0.47
CA SER A 51 -2.06 -7.57 0.88
C SER A 51 -1.83 -8.72 1.85
N THR A 52 -2.77 -8.94 2.79
CA THR A 52 -2.71 -10.06 3.73
C THR A 52 -2.84 -11.41 2.99
N ASP A 53 -3.78 -11.50 2.06
CA ASP A 53 -3.98 -12.70 1.24
C ASP A 53 -2.76 -13.00 0.36
N ALA A 54 -2.17 -11.97 -0.27
CA ALA A 54 -0.96 -12.12 -1.08
C ALA A 54 0.26 -12.54 -0.24
N ALA A 55 0.43 -11.97 0.95
CA ALA A 55 1.47 -12.39 1.90
C ALA A 55 1.28 -13.84 2.35
N HIS A 56 0.03 -14.27 2.56
CA HIS A 56 -0.28 -15.65 2.89
C HIS A 56 0.02 -16.59 1.72
N ALA A 57 -0.36 -16.23 0.49
CA ALA A 57 -0.04 -17.02 -0.71
C ALA A 57 1.48 -17.18 -0.89
N LEU A 58 2.24 -16.10 -0.72
CA LEU A 58 3.70 -16.11 -0.78
C LEU A 58 4.31 -17.03 0.28
N ALA A 59 3.86 -16.90 1.53
CA ALA A 59 4.33 -17.76 2.63
C ALA A 59 3.98 -19.23 2.39
N TRP A 60 2.78 -19.49 1.87
CA TRP A 60 2.34 -20.84 1.53
C TRP A 60 3.20 -21.45 0.42
N GLU A 61 3.42 -20.76 -0.70
CA GLU A 61 4.25 -21.25 -1.79
C GLU A 61 5.69 -21.52 -1.35
N GLN A 62 6.29 -20.57 -0.61
CA GLN A 62 7.63 -20.74 -0.08
C GLN A 62 7.75 -21.97 0.83
N SER A 63 6.69 -22.28 1.59
CA SER A 63 6.65 -23.45 2.47
C SER A 63 6.46 -24.78 1.73
N GLN A 64 5.65 -24.78 0.67
CA GLN A 64 5.26 -25.99 -0.07
C GLN A 64 6.20 -26.35 -1.21
N LEU A 65 6.74 -25.36 -1.90
CA LEU A 65 7.52 -25.51 -3.13
C LEU A 65 9.00 -25.20 -2.92
N GLY A 66 9.35 -24.51 -1.82
CA GLY A 66 10.72 -24.05 -1.55
C GLY A 66 11.14 -22.85 -2.41
N GLU A 67 10.27 -22.40 -3.32
CA GLU A 67 10.40 -21.23 -4.16
C GLU A 67 9.04 -20.53 -4.27
N VAL A 68 9.04 -19.24 -4.61
CA VAL A 68 7.84 -18.43 -4.82
C VAL A 68 7.71 -18.18 -6.32
N SER A 69 6.50 -18.32 -6.85
CA SER A 69 6.20 -17.97 -8.23
C SER A 69 6.44 -16.49 -8.49
N ALA A 70 6.91 -16.14 -9.68
CA ALA A 70 7.06 -14.74 -10.08
C ALA A 70 5.74 -13.96 -10.01
N GLU A 71 4.61 -14.63 -10.27
CA GLU A 71 3.27 -14.03 -10.15
C GLU A 71 2.97 -13.67 -8.70
N THR A 72 3.13 -14.61 -7.78
CA THR A 72 2.88 -14.44 -6.35
C THR A 72 3.79 -13.37 -5.72
N LEU A 73 5.04 -13.28 -6.18
CA LEU A 73 5.96 -12.23 -5.77
C LEU A 73 5.48 -10.85 -6.22
N VAL A 74 5.08 -10.73 -7.49
CA VAL A 74 4.59 -9.46 -8.07
C VAL A 74 3.29 -9.02 -7.39
N ASP A 75 2.39 -9.96 -7.08
CA ASP A 75 1.16 -9.66 -6.34
C ASP A 75 1.47 -9.13 -4.94
N ALA A 76 2.38 -9.78 -4.21
CA ALA A 76 2.78 -9.34 -2.88
C ALA A 76 3.35 -7.91 -2.89
N GLU A 77 4.27 -7.62 -3.81
CA GLU A 77 4.85 -6.28 -4.00
C GLU A 77 3.78 -5.25 -4.37
N TYR A 78 2.89 -5.59 -5.32
CA TYR A 78 1.84 -4.68 -5.78
C TYR A 78 0.85 -4.32 -4.67
N PHE A 79 0.40 -5.30 -3.89
CA PHE A 79 -0.58 -5.04 -2.84
C PHE A 79 0.03 -4.32 -1.63
N GLU A 80 1.31 -4.55 -1.31
CA GLU A 80 2.03 -3.76 -0.32
C GLU A 80 2.10 -2.28 -0.73
N GLU A 81 2.46 -2.01 -1.99
CA GLU A 81 2.47 -0.66 -2.54
C GLU A 81 1.08 -0.02 -2.56
N LEU A 82 0.04 -0.80 -2.89
CA LEU A 82 -1.34 -0.34 -2.90
C LEU A 82 -1.82 0.09 -1.51
N VAL A 83 -1.49 -0.68 -0.47
CA VAL A 83 -1.75 -0.32 0.93
C VAL A 83 -1.04 0.96 1.30
N ALA A 84 0.25 1.09 0.95
CA ALA A 84 1.02 2.28 1.27
C ALA A 84 0.43 3.52 0.58
N ALA A 85 0.01 3.40 -0.68
CA ALA A 85 -0.60 4.50 -1.43
C ALA A 85 -1.94 4.93 -0.85
N TRP A 86 -2.85 4.00 -0.54
CA TRP A 86 -4.12 4.35 0.09
C TRP A 86 -3.96 4.89 1.52
N SER A 87 -3.00 4.38 2.29
CA SER A 87 -2.68 4.87 3.63
C SER A 87 -2.20 6.32 3.60
N LEU A 88 -1.38 6.68 2.61
CA LEU A 88 -0.96 8.06 2.39
C LEU A 88 -2.16 8.96 2.09
N ILE A 89 -3.03 8.56 1.17
CA ILE A 89 -4.19 9.38 0.79
C ILE A 89 -5.20 9.50 1.94
N ALA A 90 -5.42 8.43 2.71
CA ALA A 90 -6.23 8.47 3.92
C ALA A 90 -5.65 9.45 4.95
N SER A 91 -4.33 9.45 5.12
CA SER A 91 -3.63 10.41 5.99
C SER A 91 -3.75 11.85 5.48
N GLU A 92 -3.64 12.09 4.17
CA GLU A 92 -3.84 13.41 3.55
C GLU A 92 -5.25 13.97 3.79
N ARG A 93 -6.24 13.09 3.95
CA ARG A 93 -7.66 13.42 4.19
C ARG A 93 -8.04 13.53 5.67
N GLY A 94 -7.16 13.16 6.60
CA GLY A 94 -7.47 13.11 8.03
C GLY A 94 -8.43 11.95 8.38
N ILE A 95 -8.21 10.79 7.77
CA ILE A 95 -8.92 9.55 8.10
C ILE A 95 -8.06 8.78 9.11
N ASP A 96 -8.38 8.95 10.39
CA ASP A 96 -7.52 8.50 11.51
C ASP A 96 -7.85 7.07 11.98
N SER A 97 -9.02 6.56 11.60
CA SER A 97 -9.51 5.25 12.04
C SER A 97 -10.36 4.57 10.95
N LEU A 98 -10.09 3.28 10.75
CA LEU A 98 -10.87 2.39 9.90
C LEU A 98 -12.00 1.67 10.68
N ASP A 99 -12.17 1.98 11.97
CA ASP A 99 -13.05 1.22 12.88
C ASP A 99 -14.50 1.18 12.39
N GLY A 100 -14.98 2.25 11.76
CA GLY A 100 -16.33 2.32 11.20
C GLY A 100 -16.58 1.36 10.03
N LEU A 101 -15.54 0.95 9.31
CA LEU A 101 -15.62 0.05 8.15
C LEU A 101 -15.33 -1.41 8.50
N LEU A 102 -14.44 -1.65 9.46
CA LEU A 102 -14.14 -3.00 9.93
C LEU A 102 -15.35 -3.65 10.65
N ILE A 103 -16.22 -2.84 11.27
CA ILE A 103 -17.45 -3.33 11.89
C ILE A 103 -18.43 -3.91 10.84
N ASP A 104 -18.55 -3.27 9.67
CA ASP A 104 -19.45 -3.75 8.61
C ASP A 104 -18.93 -5.01 7.90
N VAL A 105 -17.60 -5.16 7.80
CA VAL A 105 -16.98 -6.38 7.23
C VAL A 105 -17.14 -7.59 8.16
N VAL A 106 -17.03 -7.38 9.48
CA VAL A 106 -17.21 -8.44 10.49
C VAL A 106 -18.70 -8.80 10.67
N ALA A 107 -19.62 -7.86 10.46
CA ALA A 107 -21.06 -8.13 10.58
C ALA A 107 -21.64 -8.99 9.43
N LEU A 108 -20.87 -9.21 8.36
CA LEU A 108 -21.27 -9.99 7.18
C LEU A 108 -20.68 -11.42 7.12
N HIS A 109 -19.94 -11.85 8.14
CA HIS A 109 -19.47 -13.24 8.34
C HIS A 109 -20.05 -13.86 9.61
#